data_AF-A0A9C7PK55-F1
#
_entry.id   AF-A0A9C7PK55-F1
#
_cell.length_a   1.000
_cell.length_b   1.000
_cell.length_c   1.000
_cell.angle_alpha   90.00
_cell.angle_beta   90.00
_cell.angle_gamma   90.00
#
_symmetry.space_group_name_H-M   'P 1'
#
loop_
_entity.id
_entity.type
_entity.pdbx_description
1 polymer ?
#
loop_
_entity_poly.entity_id
_entity_poly.type
_entity_poly.pdbx_seq_one_letter_code
_entity_poly.pdbx_strand_id
1 'polypeptide(L)' 'MRCGLLSIDSTMRSNATVGPPLECLFYRNDSLDGFQHYIKLEENHPYLTRIRQTWDESIRSAFQQLPSLTEVFEAD' A
#
# COMPACT_ATOMS: atom_id res chain seq x y z
N MET A 1 -0.63 8.73 4.83
CA MET A 1 0.08 7.47 5.17
C MET A 1 -0.40 6.24 4.44
N ARG A 2 -1.70 5.96 4.29
CA ARG A 2 -2.16 4.75 3.55
C ARG A 2 -1.50 4.60 2.18
N CYS A 3 -1.50 5.66 1.37
CA CYS A 3 -0.84 5.68 0.06
C CYS A 3 0.67 5.35 0.15
N GLY A 4 1.43 6.01 1.04
CA GLY A 4 2.85 5.73 1.22
C GLY A 4 3.14 4.29 1.67
N LEU A 5 2.33 3.75 2.59
CA LEU A 5 2.47 2.36 3.02
C LEU A 5 2.16 1.38 1.89
N LEU A 6 1.11 1.61 1.10
CA LEU A 6 0.80 0.78 -0.07
C LEU A 6 1.86 0.87 -1.16
N SER A 7 2.48 2.04 -1.34
CA SER A 7 3.60 2.24 -2.25
C SER A 7 4.79 1.37 -1.84
N ILE A 8 5.25 1.48 -0.59
CA ILE A 8 6.38 0.69 -0.09
C ILE A 8 6.05 -0.80 -0.04
N ASP A 9 4.81 -1.16 0.30
CA ASP A 9 4.33 -2.54 0.25
C ASP A 9 4.44 -3.17 -1.14
N SER A 10 4.06 -2.41 -2.17
CA SER A 10 4.21 -2.85 -3.55
C SER A 10 5.67 -2.99 -3.94
N THR A 11 6.53 -2.06 -3.49
CA THR A 11 7.99 -2.16 -3.67
C THR A 11 8.55 -3.43 -3.03
N MET A 12 8.23 -3.72 -1.77
CA MET A 12 8.68 -4.93 -1.05
C MET A 12 8.28 -6.23 -1.77
N ARG A 13 7.07 -6.28 -2.37
CA ARG A 13 6.63 -7.44 -3.15
C ARG A 13 7.42 -7.65 -4.43
N SER A 14 7.88 -6.57 -5.06
CA SER A 14 8.58 -6.60 -6.36
C SER A 14 10.12 -6.66 -6.24
N ASN A 15 10.67 -6.31 -5.08
CA ASN A 15 12.11 -6.21 -4.86
C ASN A 15 12.48 -6.67 -3.44
N ALA A 16 13.17 -7.81 -3.36
CA ALA A 16 13.59 -8.43 -2.10
C ALA A 16 14.62 -7.62 -1.28
N THR A 17 15.23 -6.57 -1.87
CA THR A 17 16.14 -5.67 -1.12
C THR A 17 15.39 -4.62 -0.31
N VAL A 18 14.08 -4.51 -0.46
CA VAL A 18 13.22 -3.57 0.28
C VAL A 18 12.38 -4.39 1.25
N GLY A 19 12.40 -4.03 2.52
CA GLY A 19 11.74 -4.81 3.56
C GLY A 19 11.54 -4.04 4.87
N PRO A 20 10.80 -4.65 5.82
CA PRO A 20 10.61 -4.11 7.16
C PRO A 20 11.92 -4.09 7.99
N PRO A 21 11.97 -3.31 9.08
CA PRO A 21 10.88 -2.50 9.64
C PRO A 21 10.58 -1.24 8.81
N LEU A 22 9.31 -0.83 8.77
CA LEU A 22 8.91 0.45 8.18
C LEU A 22 8.75 1.50 9.27
N GLU A 23 9.49 2.60 9.16
CA GLU A 23 9.39 3.73 10.08
C GLU A 23 8.60 4.87 9.45
N CYS A 24 7.64 5.39 10.20
CA CYS A 24 6.72 6.42 9.73
C CYS A 24 6.66 7.55 10.76
N LEU A 25 6.83 8.78 10.30
CA LEU A 25 6.79 9.99 11.13
C LEU A 25 5.74 10.95 10.58
N PHE A 26 4.98 11.56 11.48
CA PHE A 26 3.96 12.56 11.16
C PHE A 26 4.35 13.89 11.79
N TYR A 27 4.48 14.89 10.94
CA TYR A 27 4.73 16.25 11.32
C TYR A 27 3.56 17.13 10.87
N ARG A 28 3.12 18.05 11.72
CA ARG A 28 2.04 18.97 11.38
C ARG A 28 2.63 20.27 10.88
N ASN A 29 2.04 20.78 9.81
CA ASN A 29 2.46 22.06 9.24
C ASN A 29 2.44 23.16 10.32
N ASP A 30 3.47 23.99 10.30
CA ASP A 30 3.64 25.13 11.21
C ASP A 30 3.64 24.80 12.70
N SER A 31 3.75 23.53 13.12
CA SER A 31 3.76 23.22 14.56
C SER A 31 5.04 23.68 15.24
N LEU A 32 6.19 23.64 14.54
CA LEU A 32 7.54 23.92 15.06
C LEU A 32 7.94 23.13 16.33
N ASP A 33 7.04 22.30 16.85
CA ASP A 33 7.26 21.28 17.87
C ASP A 33 7.86 19.99 17.26
N GLY A 34 8.18 19.01 18.12
CA GLY A 34 8.58 17.68 17.68
C GLY A 34 7.51 16.94 16.84
N PHE A 35 7.84 15.73 16.38
CA PHE A 35 6.89 14.91 15.63
C PHE A 35 5.65 14.56 16.48
N GLN A 36 4.48 14.53 15.85
CA GLN A 36 3.22 14.25 16.54
C GLN A 36 3.00 12.76 16.72
N HIS A 37 3.37 11.99 15.72
CA HIS A 37 3.28 10.54 15.75
C HIS A 37 4.53 9.96 15.09
N TYR A 38 5.06 8.91 15.72
CA TYR A 38 6.06 8.05 15.15
C TYR A 38 5.59 6.62 15.35
N ILE A 39 5.76 5.79 14.34
CA ILE A 39 5.47 4.36 14.42
C ILE A 39 6.53 3.57 13.67
N LYS A 40 7.01 2.51 14.31
CA LYS A 40 7.84 1.48 13.70
C LYS A 40 6.97 0.25 13.49
N LEU A 41 6.74 -0.10 12.22
CA LEU A 41 5.95 -1.24 11.82
C LEU A 41 6.90 -2.40 11.50
N GLU A 42 7.01 -3.33 12.44
CA GLU A 42 7.73 -4.59 12.25
C GLU A 42 7.04 -5.45 11.17
N GLU A 43 7.74 -6.45 10.64
CA GLU A 43 7.27 -7.31 9.55
C GLU A 43 5.85 -7.87 9.77
N ASN A 44 5.60 -8.35 10.99
CA ASN A 44 4.34 -9.00 11.38
C ASN A 44 3.35 -8.04 12.06
N HIS A 45 3.55 -6.72 11.93
CA HIS A 45 2.68 -5.75 12.58
C HIS A 45 1.22 -5.92 12.09
N PRO A 46 0.21 -6.09 12.98
CA PRO A 46 -1.17 -6.42 12.59
C PRO A 46 -1.79 -5.44 11.59
N TYR A 47 -1.44 -4.17 11.69
CA TYR A 47 -1.86 -3.15 10.72
C TYR A 47 -1.32 -3.39 9.31
N LEU A 48 -0.05 -3.78 9.16
CA LEU A 48 0.54 -4.10 7.86
C LEU A 48 -0.12 -5.33 7.25
N THR A 49 -0.34 -6.37 8.04
CA THR A 49 -1.08 -7.57 7.59
C THR A 49 -2.47 -7.21 7.10
N ARG A 50 -3.22 -6.42 7.88
CA ARG A 50 -4.59 -6.05 7.54
C ARG A 50 -4.66 -5.18 6.27
N ILE A 51 -3.81 -4.16 6.15
CA ILE A 51 -3.85 -3.26 4.98
C ILE A 51 -3.45 -4.00 3.69
N ARG A 52 -2.48 -4.92 3.76
CA ARG A 52 -2.09 -5.80 2.64
C ARG A 52 -3.26 -6.65 2.17
N GLN A 53 -3.88 -7.39 3.08
CA GLN A 53 -5.02 -8.26 2.76
C GLN A 53 -6.17 -7.49 2.12
N THR A 54 -6.58 -6.38 2.74
CA THR A 54 -7.68 -5.55 2.22
C THR A 54 -7.33 -4.95 0.85
N TRP A 55 -6.09 -4.54 0.63
CA TRP A 55 -5.65 -3.99 -0.65
C TRP A 55 -5.62 -5.02 -1.77
N ASP A 56 -5.08 -6.22 -1.48
CA ASP A 56 -5.03 -7.32 -2.44
C ASP A 56 -6.44 -7.75 -2.89
N GLU A 57 -7.39 -7.85 -1.95
CA GLU A 57 -8.80 -8.11 -2.25
C GLU A 57 -9.42 -7.01 -3.11
N SER A 58 -9.15 -5.74 -2.78
CA SER A 58 -9.68 -4.58 -3.50
C SER A 58 -9.17 -4.52 -4.94
N ILE A 59 -7.88 -4.77 -5.17
CA ILE A 59 -7.30 -4.82 -6.53
C ILE A 59 -7.92 -5.98 -7.32
N ARG A 60 -8.03 -7.17 -6.73
CA ARG A 60 -8.63 -8.33 -7.42
C ARG A 60 -10.06 -8.04 -7.86
N SER A 61 -10.86 -7.45 -6.97
CA SER A 61 -12.24 -7.07 -7.28
C SER A 61 -12.30 -6.00 -8.37
N ALA A 62 -11.47 -4.96 -8.29
CA ALA A 62 -11.41 -3.93 -9.32
C ALA A 62 -10.98 -4.49 -10.68
N PHE A 63 -10.01 -5.40 -10.71
CA PHE A 63 -9.55 -6.06 -11.94
C PHE A 63 -10.65 -6.90 -12.58
N GLN A 64 -11.45 -7.63 -11.80
CA GLN A 64 -12.58 -8.42 -12.29
C GLN A 64 -13.71 -7.57 -12.89
N GLN A 65 -13.78 -6.29 -12.56
CA GLN A 65 -14.77 -5.36 -13.10
C GLN A 65 -14.31 -4.67 -14.39
N LEU A 66 -13.06 -4.89 -14.82
CA LEU A 66 -12.58 -4.34 -16.07
C LEU A 66 -13.26 -5.03 -17.27
N PRO A 67 -13.51 -4.29 -18.36
CA PRO A 67 -14.05 -4.87 -19.58
C PRO A 67 -13.15 -5.97 -20.13
N SER A 68 -13.76 -6.95 -20.81
CA SER A 68 -13.00 -8.06 -21.39
C SER A 68 -12.24 -7.58 -22.62
N LEU A 69 -11.00 -8.05 -22.79
CA LEU A 69 -10.27 -7.81 -24.03
C LEU A 69 -10.98 -8.41 -25.26
N THR A 70 -11.86 -9.40 -25.06
CA THR A 70 -12.72 -9.97 -26.11
C THR A 70 -13.53 -8.91 -26.84
N GLU A 71 -13.94 -7.83 -26.16
CA GLU A 71 -14.70 -6.72 -26.77
C GLU A 71 -13.94 -6.05 -27.92
N VAL A 72 -12.60 -6.12 -27.92
CA VAL A 72 -11.77 -5.60 -29.01
C VAL A 72 -11.78 -6.55 -30.22
N PHE A 73 -11.83 -7.86 -29.99
CA PHE A 73 -11.75 -8.86 -31.07
C PHE A 73 -13.10 -9.16 -31.74
N GLU A 74 -14.22 -8.79 -31.10
CA GLU A 74 -15.58 -8.95 -31.65
C GLU A 74 -16.07 -7.72 -32.43
N ALA A 75 -15.31 -6.63 -32.43
CA ALA A 75 -15.64 -5.38 -33.12
C ALA A 75 -15.13 -5.30 -34.58
N ASP A 76 -14.39 -6.32 -35.04
CA ASP A 76 -13.91 -6.52 -36.42
C ASP A 76 -14.71 -7.60 -37.14
#